data_AF-A0A957FEH6-F1
#
_entry.id   AF-A0A957FEH6-F1
#
_cell.length_a   1.000
_cell.length_b   1.000
_cell.length_c   1.000
_cell.angle_alpha   90.00
_cell.angle_beta   90.00
_cell.angle_gamma   90.00
#
_symmetry.space_group_name_H-M   'P 1'
#
loop_
_entity.id
_entity.type
_entity.pdbx_description
1 polymer ?
#
loop_
_entity_poly.entity_id
_entity_poly.type
_entity_poly.pdbx_seq_one_letter_code
_entity_poly.pdbx_strand_id
1 'polypeptide(L)' 'MMNNREIADLFERVSQMLSIRGDVVHRVLAYQKAAEAIRDLGRDVN' A
#
# COMPACT_ATOMS: atom_id res chain seq x y z
N MET A 1 -4.35 6.46 16.49
CA MET A 1 -4.57 6.65 15.04
C MET A 1 -3.42 6.00 14.32
N MET A 2 -3.66 5.31 13.21
CA MET A 2 -2.57 4.88 12.34
C MET A 2 -2.01 6.10 11.63
N ASN A 3 -0.69 6.25 11.59
CA ASN A 3 -0.02 7.28 10.81
C ASN A 3 0.18 6.81 9.34
N ASN A 4 0.49 7.74 8.44
CA ASN A 4 0.76 7.44 7.02
C ASN A 4 1.73 6.28 6.79
N ARG A 5 2.78 6.16 7.61
CA ARG A 5 3.78 5.09 7.46
C ARG A 5 3.16 3.72 7.73
N GLU A 6 2.34 3.61 8.78
CA GLU A 6 1.62 2.37 9.10
C GLU A 6 0.60 1.98 8.01
N ILE A 7 -0.05 2.98 7.39
CA ILE A 7 -0.98 2.74 6.28
C ILE A 7 -0.22 2.26 5.02
N ALA A 8 0.91 2.89 4.71
CA ALA A 8 1.73 2.48 3.57
C ALA A 8 2.29 1.06 3.74
N ASP A 9 2.78 0.73 4.92
CA ASP A 9 3.30 -0.61 5.23
C ASP A 9 2.20 -1.67 5.15
N LEU A 10 0.95 -1.33 5.49
CA LEU A 10 -0.19 -2.20 5.29
C LEU A 10 -0.46 -2.46 3.80
N PHE A 11 -0.47 -1.42 2.98
CA PHE A 11 -0.67 -1.57 1.53
C PHE A 11 0.44 -2.39 0.85
N GLU A 12 1.69 -2.23 1.27
CA GLU A 12 2.79 -3.08 0.80
C GLU A 12 2.58 -4.55 1.16
N ARG A 13 2.19 -4.85 2.41
CA ARG A 13 1.89 -6.22 2.84
C ARG A 13 0.75 -6.83 2.02
N VAL A 14 -0.31 -6.06 1.74
CA VAL A 14 -1.42 -6.52 0.90
C VAL A 14 -0.94 -6.81 -0.52
N SER A 15 -0.13 -5.94 -1.12
CA SER A 15 0.44 -6.18 -2.44
C SER A 15 1.26 -7.47 -2.50
N GLN A 16 2.13 -7.71 -1.50
CA GLN A 16 2.92 -8.93 -1.40
C GLN A 16 2.04 -10.18 -1.30
N MET A 17 1.01 -10.15 -0.45
CA MET A 17 0.07 -11.27 -0.32
C MET A 17 -0.70 -11.55 -1.62
N LEU A 18 -1.14 -10.52 -2.33
CA LEU A 18 -1.80 -10.66 -3.63
C LEU A 18 -0.86 -11.23 -4.68
N SER A 19 0.41 -10.81 -4.68
CA SER A 19 1.43 -11.32 -5.57
C SER A 19 1.73 -12.80 -5.31
N ILE A 20 1.89 -13.20 -4.05
CA ILE A 20 2.13 -14.61 -3.65
C ILE A 20 0.94 -15.49 -4.04
N ARG A 21 -0.29 -15.00 -3.88
CA ARG A 21 -1.51 -15.73 -4.25
C ARG A 21 -1.66 -15.91 -5.77
N GLY A 22 -0.92 -15.13 -6.57
CA GLY A 22 -1.11 -15.09 -8.03
C GLY A 22 -2.38 -14.34 -8.45
N ASP A 23 -2.79 -13.32 -7.68
CA ASP A 23 -3.93 -12.47 -8.03
C ASP A 23 -3.61 -11.57 -9.23
N VAL A 24 -4.62 -10.86 -9.75
CA VAL A 24 -4.52 -9.99 -10.92
C VAL A 24 -3.43 -8.92 -10.71
N VAL A 25 -2.47 -8.85 -11.64
CA VAL A 25 -1.32 -7.92 -11.58
C VAL A 25 -1.73 -6.46 -11.39
N HIS A 26 -2.86 -6.04 -11.96
CA HIS A 26 -3.42 -4.70 -11.77
C HIS A 26 -3.70 -4.39 -10.29
N ARG A 27 -4.19 -5.36 -9.51
CA ARG A 27 -4.44 -5.19 -8.07
C ARG A 27 -3.14 -5.06 -7.30
N VAL A 28 -2.15 -5.90 -7.61
CA VAL A 28 -0.81 -5.84 -7.01
C VAL A 28 -0.19 -4.45 -7.20
N LEU A 29 -0.22 -3.93 -8.44
CA LEU A 29 0.29 -2.62 -8.79
C LEU A 29 -0.49 -1.47 -8.14
N ALA A 30 -1.81 -1.60 -8.03
CA ALA A 30 -2.64 -0.59 -7.38
C ALA A 30 -2.25 -0.41 -5.90
N TYR A 31 -2.02 -1.50 -5.17
CA TYR A 31 -1.58 -1.42 -3.77
C TYR A 31 -0.15 -0.88 -3.62
N GLN A 32 0.76 -1.17 -4.56
CA GLN A 32 2.11 -0.57 -4.56
C GLN A 32 2.04 0.94 -4.75
N LYS A 33 1.31 1.41 -5.77
CA LYS A 33 1.14 2.84 -6.03
C LYS A 33 0.44 3.57 -4.89
N ALA A 34 -0.52 2.92 -4.23
CA ALA A 34 -1.18 3.48 -3.06
C ALA A 34 -0.20 3.63 -1.88
N ALA A 35 0.66 2.63 -1.64
CA ALA A 35 1.67 2.73 -0.59
C ALA A 35 2.66 3.88 -0.85
N GLU A 36 3.14 4.02 -2.09
CA GLU A 36 4.01 5.13 -2.52
C GLU A 36 3.33 6.49 -2.31
N ALA A 37 2.10 6.65 -2.80
CA ALA A 37 1.36 7.91 -2.67
C ALA A 37 1.14 8.34 -1.21
N ILE A 38 0.94 7.38 -0.30
CA ILE A 38 0.76 7.66 1.12
C ILE A 38 2.09 8.00 1.80
N ARG A 39 3.21 7.37 1.40
CA ARG A 39 4.55 7.72 1.89
C ARG A 39 4.94 9.14 1.48
N ASP A 40 4.57 9.54 0.27
CA ASP A 40 4.83 10.88 -0.27
C ASP A 40 3.91 11.95 0.33
N LEU A 41 2.85 11.55 1.05
CA LEU A 41 1.96 12.50 1.70
C LEU A 41 2.66 13.10 2.94
N GLY A 42 3.20 14.32 2.75
CA GLY A 42 3.88 15.08 3.82
C GLY A 42 2.96 15.55 4.98
N ARG A 43 1.66 15.26 4.91
CA ARG A 43 0.68 15.46 6.00
C ARG A 43 -0.02 14.13 6.29
N ASP A 44 -0.34 13.87 7.56
CA ASP A 44 -1.10 12.68 7.96
C ASP A 44 -2.46 12.62 7.22
N VAL A 45 -2.91 11.42 6.86
CA VAL A 45 -4.16 11.15 6.16
C VAL A 45 -5.38 11.23 7.11
N ASN A 46 -5.14 11.12 8.42
CA ASN A 46 -6.17 11.16 9.47
C ASN A 46 -6.70 12.57 9.78
#